data_AF-A0A1M6TJN7-F1
#
_entry.id   AF-A0A1M6TJN7-F1
#
_cell.length_a   1.000
_cell.length_b   1.000
_cell.length_c   1.000
_cell.angle_alpha   90.00
_cell.angle_beta   90.00
_cell.angle_gamma   90.00
#
_symmetry.space_group_name_H-M   'P 1'
#
loop_
_entity.id
_entity.type
_entity.pdbx_description
1 polymer ?
#
loop_
_entity_poly.entity_id
_entity_poly.type
_entity_poly.pdbx_seq_one_letter_code
_entity_poly.pdbx_strand_id
1 'polypeptide(L)'
;MSEQIEKIEEEITLEKLREMANVDIRTVDRSTLVDIADVHIREDLPPHLRVLDYIRQIKNPYCHLNNGYVVKIGFAEQCSIEEALIHYVKSIER
;
A
#
# COMPACT_ATOMS: atom_id res chain seq x y z
N MET A 1 3.38 16.65 20.16
CA MET A 1 3.94 16.23 18.85
C MET A 1 4.71 14.93 18.98
N SER A 2 5.52 14.76 20.02
CA SER A 2 6.21 13.51 20.39
C SER A 2 5.27 12.35 20.75
N GLU A 3 4.27 12.55 21.61
CA GLU A 3 3.35 11.47 22.03
C GLU A 3 2.48 10.89 20.90
N GLN A 4 2.13 11.70 19.90
CA GLN A 4 1.34 11.24 18.76
C GLN A 4 2.15 10.39 17.79
N ILE A 5 3.47 10.62 17.72
CA ILE A 5 4.38 9.86 16.86
C ILE A 5 4.68 8.50 17.50
N GLU A 6 4.92 8.48 18.81
CA GLU A 6 5.15 7.25 19.59
C GLU A 6 3.95 6.29 19.52
N LYS A 7 2.73 6.83 19.57
CA LYS A 7 1.50 6.04 19.40
C LYS A 7 1.32 5.42 18.02
N ILE A 8 1.79 6.09 16.96
CA ILE A 8 1.72 5.57 15.59
C ILE A 8 2.74 4.44 15.40
N GLU A 9 3.91 4.53 16.04
CA GLU A 9 4.92 3.47 16.03
C GLU A 9 4.45 2.19 16.73
N GLU A 10 3.70 2.30 17.83
CA GLU A 10 3.14 1.14 18.53
C GLU A 10 2.02 0.42 17.73
N GLU A 11 1.32 1.13 16.84
CA GLU A 11 0.15 0.60 16.13
C GLU A 11 0.52 -0.19 14.85
N ILE A 12 1.69 0.05 14.27
CA ILE A 12 2.13 -0.57 13.01
C ILE A 12 3.12 -1.72 13.29
N THR A 13 2.57 -2.92 13.50
CA THR A 13 3.36 -4.14 13.69
C THR A 13 3.55 -4.91 12.38
N LEU A 14 4.57 -5.79 12.34
CA LEU A 14 4.81 -6.68 11.19
C LEU A 14 3.61 -7.60 10.91
N GLU A 15 2.96 -8.08 11.96
CA GLU A 15 1.74 -8.90 11.83
C GLU A 15 0.62 -8.10 11.17
N LYS A 16 0.42 -6.85 11.59
CA LYS A 16 -0.61 -5.99 11.00
C LYS A 16 -0.35 -5.72 9.52
N LEU A 17 0.91 -5.49 9.14
CA LEU A 17 1.30 -5.32 7.74
C LEU A 17 1.04 -6.59 6.91
N ARG A 18 1.27 -7.78 7.48
CA ARG A 18 0.95 -9.06 6.82
C ARG A 18 -0.55 -9.23 6.61
N GLU A 19 -1.38 -8.87 7.60
CA GLU A 19 -2.83 -8.86 7.44
C GLU A 19 -3.26 -7.93 6.29
N MET A 20 -2.73 -6.70 6.26
CA MET A 20 -3.00 -5.72 5.21
C MET A 20 -2.63 -6.24 3.81
N ALA A 21 -1.50 -6.94 3.68
CA ALA A 21 -1.03 -7.53 2.42
C ALA A 21 -1.91 -8.70 1.93
N ASN A 22 -2.51 -9.46 2.86
CA ASN A 22 -3.32 -10.62 2.55
C ASN A 22 -4.78 -10.30 2.19
N VAL A 23 -5.20 -9.03 2.22
CA VAL A 23 -6.53 -8.59 1.78
C VAL A 23 -6.82 -9.06 0.35
N ASP A 24 -7.97 -9.70 0.12
CA ASP A 24 -8.42 -10.07 -1.21
C ASP A 24 -9.07 -8.87 -1.91
N ILE A 25 -8.48 -8.44 -3.02
CA ILE A 25 -8.94 -7.30 -3.82
C ILE A 25 -10.33 -7.54 -4.43
N ARG A 26 -10.76 -8.80 -4.58
CA ARG A 26 -12.04 -9.14 -5.22
C ARG A 26 -13.24 -8.98 -4.30
N THR A 27 -13.01 -8.94 -2.99
CA THR A 27 -14.04 -8.89 -1.95
C THR A 27 -13.99 -7.62 -1.11
N VAL A 28 -13.01 -6.75 -1.36
CA VAL A 28 -12.84 -5.49 -0.61
C VAL A 28 -13.96 -4.50 -0.89
N ASP A 29 -14.47 -3.86 0.16
CA ASP A 29 -15.42 -2.76 0.03
C ASP A 29 -14.70 -1.49 -0.41
N ARG A 30 -14.97 -1.08 -1.66
CA ARG A 30 -14.42 0.12 -2.27
C ARG A 30 -14.59 1.37 -1.41
N SER A 31 -15.72 1.51 -0.71
CA SER A 31 -16.02 2.71 0.09
C SER A 31 -15.11 2.88 1.32
N THR A 32 -14.43 1.81 1.72
CA THR A 32 -13.53 1.82 2.88
C THR A 32 -12.08 2.18 2.51
N LEU A 33 -11.76 2.18 1.21
CA LEU A 33 -10.42 2.44 0.69
C LEU A 33 -10.15 3.93 0.56
N VAL A 34 -8.89 4.31 0.78
CA VAL A 34 -8.39 5.68 0.58
C VAL A 34 -7.83 5.80 -0.83
N ASP A 35 -8.10 6.90 -1.52
CA ASP A 35 -7.45 7.21 -2.80
C ASP A 35 -6.05 7.75 -2.55
N ILE A 36 -5.06 7.18 -3.25
CA ILE A 36 -3.66 7.59 -3.13
C ILE A 36 -3.46 9.05 -3.54
N ALA A 37 -4.35 9.61 -4.37
CA ALA A 37 -4.32 11.03 -4.72
C ALA A 37 -4.56 11.96 -3.51
N ASP A 38 -5.25 11.48 -2.47
CA ASP A 38 -5.53 12.23 -1.24
C ASP A 38 -4.42 12.10 -0.18
N VAL A 39 -3.42 11.24 -0.42
CA VAL A 39 -2.30 11.01 0.51
C VAL A 39 -1.14 11.94 0.20
N HIS A 40 -0.63 12.62 1.22
CA HIS A 40 0.46 13.59 1.07
C HIS A 40 1.70 13.18 1.85
N ILE A 41 2.84 13.10 1.17
CA ILE A 41 4.11 12.76 1.79
C ILE A 41 4.70 14.00 2.46
N ARG A 42 4.86 13.92 3.79
CA ARG A 42 5.51 14.96 4.58
C ARG A 42 7.03 14.85 4.48
N GLU A 43 7.60 15.55 3.50
CA GLU A 43 9.05 15.53 3.21
C GLU A 43 9.90 16.16 4.32
N ASP A 44 9.29 17.03 5.14
CA ASP A 44 9.88 17.64 6.34
C ASP A 44 10.13 16.63 7.47
N LEU A 45 9.50 15.45 7.42
CA LEU A 45 9.74 14.38 8.38
C LEU A 45 11.00 13.56 8.06
N PRO A 46 11.68 13.02 9.09
CA PRO A 46 12.64 11.93 8.95
C PRO A 46 12.04 10.72 8.20
N PRO A 47 12.87 9.94 7.49
CA PRO A 47 12.38 8.84 6.64
C PRO A 47 11.46 7.83 7.34
N HIS A 48 11.78 7.40 8.57
CA HIS A 48 10.96 6.42 9.30
C HIS A 48 9.57 6.99 9.64
N LEU A 49 9.51 8.23 10.16
CA LEU A 49 8.25 8.90 10.48
C LEU A 49 7.40 9.18 9.24
N ARG A 50 8.05 9.44 8.11
CA ARG A 50 7.38 9.65 6.83
C ARG A 50 6.63 8.39 6.37
N VAL A 51 7.26 7.22 6.50
CA VAL A 51 6.62 5.94 6.16
C VAL A 51 5.43 5.65 7.06
N LEU A 52 5.57 5.89 8.36
CA LEU A 52 4.50 5.68 9.34
C LEU A 52 3.32 6.61 9.10
N ASP A 53 3.60 7.89 8.84
CA ASP A 53 2.57 8.86 8.50
C ASP A 53 1.86 8.50 7.18
N TYR A 54 2.60 8.02 6.19
CA TYR A 54 2.01 7.49 4.96
C TYR A 54 1.06 6.32 5.23
N ILE A 55 1.48 5.31 6.00
CA ILE A 55 0.64 4.14 6.32
C ILE A 55 -0.62 4.59 7.07
N ARG A 56 -0.50 5.54 8.00
CA ARG A 56 -1.64 6.13 8.71
C ARG A 56 -2.64 6.80 7.77
N GLN A 57 -2.16 7.56 6.78
CA GLN A 57 -3.01 8.26 5.81
C GLN A 57 -3.71 7.29 4.86
N ILE A 58 -2.96 6.36 4.24
CA ILE A 58 -3.49 5.43 3.23
C ILE A 58 -4.29 4.27 3.85
N LYS A 59 -4.15 4.04 5.17
CA LYS A 59 -4.72 2.93 5.96
C LYS A 59 -4.21 1.54 5.58
N ASN A 60 -4.22 1.18 4.30
CA ASN A 60 -3.66 -0.05 3.77
C ASN A 60 -2.70 0.25 2.60
N PRO A 61 -1.38 0.14 2.79
CA PRO A 61 -0.41 0.46 1.74
C PRO A 61 -0.42 -0.57 0.59
N TYR A 62 -1.02 -1.75 0.78
CA TYR A 62 -1.10 -2.82 -0.21
C TYR A 62 -2.41 -2.84 -0.99
N CYS A 63 -3.48 -2.21 -0.50
CA CYS A 63 -4.76 -2.16 -1.19
C CYS A 63 -5.43 -0.81 -1.00
N HIS A 64 -5.54 -0.03 -2.07
CA HIS A 64 -6.02 1.35 -2.04
C HIS A 64 -6.72 1.71 -3.36
N LEU A 65 -7.29 2.90 -3.41
CA LEU A 65 -7.83 3.48 -4.63
C LEU A 65 -6.76 4.28 -5.37
N ASN A 66 -6.79 4.22 -6.69
CA ASN A 66 -6.03 5.12 -7.55
C ASN A 66 -6.98 5.62 -8.64
N ASN A 67 -7.44 6.85 -8.51
CA ASN A 67 -8.40 7.48 -9.42
C ASN A 67 -9.65 6.60 -9.66
N GLY A 68 -10.21 6.04 -8.59
CA GLY A 68 -11.41 5.20 -8.67
C GLY A 68 -11.17 3.75 -9.12
N TYR A 69 -9.93 3.32 -9.33
CA TYR A 69 -9.57 1.91 -9.51
C TYR A 69 -9.09 1.31 -8.20
N VAL A 70 -9.55 0.10 -7.88
CA VAL A 70 -9.01 -0.65 -6.74
C VAL A 70 -7.69 -1.27 -7.20
N VAL A 71 -6.60 -0.93 -6.52
CA VAL A 71 -5.25 -1.41 -6.81
C VAL A 71 -4.77 -2.25 -5.64
N LYS A 72 -4.20 -3.42 -5.93
CA LYS A 72 -3.45 -4.22 -4.97
C LYS A 72 -1.99 -4.27 -5.37
N ILE A 73 -1.11 -3.94 -4.43
CA ILE A 73 0.33 -4.05 -4.56
C ILE A 73 0.79 -5.28 -3.75
N GLY A 74 1.63 -6.09 -4.35
CA GLY A 74 2.28 -7.21 -3.69
C GLY A 74 3.61 -7.48 -4.35
N PHE A 75 4.50 -8.15 -3.63
CA PHE A 75 5.74 -8.66 -4.19
C PHE A 75 5.49 -10.07 -4.66
N ALA A 76 5.76 -10.34 -5.94
CA ALA A 76 5.78 -11.71 -6.41
C ALA A 76 7.04 -12.39 -5.84
N GLU A 77 6.86 -13.50 -5.12
CA GLU A 77 8.00 -14.29 -4.63
C GLU A 77 8.69 -15.07 -5.76
N GLN A 78 8.05 -15.17 -6.93
CA GLN A 78 8.39 -16.11 -7.99
C GLN A 78 9.10 -15.47 -9.19
N CYS A 79 8.95 -14.16 -9.41
CA CYS A 79 9.55 -13.47 -10.55
C CYS A 79 9.63 -11.95 -10.32
N SER A 80 10.54 -11.26 -11.01
CA SER A 80 10.65 -9.81 -10.95
C SER A 80 9.51 -9.10 -11.71
N ILE A 81 9.34 -7.80 -11.46
CA ILE A 81 8.35 -6.98 -12.19
C ILE A 81 8.63 -7.00 -13.69
N GLU A 82 9.91 -6.95 -14.09
CA GLU A 82 10.33 -7.04 -15.49
C GLU A 82 9.87 -8.36 -16.13
N GLU A 83 10.08 -9.48 -15.45
CA GLU A 83 9.67 -10.80 -15.93
C GLU A 83 8.15 -10.90 -16.06
N ALA A 84 7.41 -10.39 -15.08
CA ALA A 84 5.95 -10.35 -15.11
C ALA A 84 5.41 -9.50 -16.27
N LEU A 85 6.00 -8.33 -16.52
CA LEU A 85 5.61 -7.44 -17.63
C LEU A 85 5.89 -8.08 -18.99
N ILE A 86 7.04 -8.75 -19.16
CA ILE A 86 7.36 -9.48 -20.39
C ILE A 86 6.32 -10.57 -20.65
N HIS A 87 5.93 -11.34 -19.63
CA HIS A 87 4.87 -12.35 -19.77
C HIS A 87 3.52 -11.74 -20.16
N TYR A 88 3.14 -10.63 -19.52
CA TYR A 88 1.91 -9.93 -19.86
C TYR A 88 1.89 -9.45 -21.32
N VAL A 89 2.95 -8.76 -21.77
CA VAL A 89 3.06 -8.29 -23.17
C VAL A 89 2.98 -9.45 -24.16
N LYS A 90 3.70 -10.55 -23.91
CA LYS A 90 3.61 -11.74 -24.77
C LYS A 90 2.22 -12.37 -24.82
N SER A 91 1.43 -12.21 -23.75
CA SER A 91 0.06 -12.76 -23.70
C SER A 91 -0.96 -11.96 -24.49
N ILE A 92 -0.72 -10.66 -24.70
CA ILE A 92 -1.62 -9.76 -25.44
C ILE A 92 -1.30 -9.72 -26.94
N GLU A 93 -0.12 -10.19 -27.38
CA GLU A 93 0.27 -10.28 -28.80
C GLU A 93 -0.30 -11.52 -29.54
N ARG A 94 -1.44 -12.06 -29.08
CA ARG A 94 -2.12 -13.19 -29.75
C ARG A 94 -3.09 -12.76 -30.84
#